data_AF-A0A975KEX3-F1
#
_entry.id   AF-A0A975KEX3-F1
#
_cell.length_a   1.000
_cell.length_b   1.000
_cell.length_c   1.000
_cell.angle_alpha   90.00
_cell.angle_beta   90.00
_cell.angle_gamma   90.00
#
_symmetry.space_group_name_H-M   'P 1'
#
loop_
_entity.id
_entity.type
_entity.pdbx_description
1 polymer ?
#
loop_
_entity_poly.entity_id
_entity_poly.type
_entity_poly.pdbx_seq_one_letter_code
_entity_poly.pdbx_strand_id
1 'polypeptide(L)'
;MIRKKRAGTGMRIVGSGIPSRNYTAVETARGFLFFTHTEEGRRSLQEFLQGMADTYFDPSFDLGPVRFYEAEGVFHDLSAVNPEKMSPDAYPYARKPEDFRTDVRYMNGMAPTAEDFGSFCRNAGCSASLRNRNIIDTLETLERYDRYLEALRRMPEAVPHERDGVRETRLQLQRLMDSAYDVRGHRTAGRILDDPAPTVNVEGVRLSASHRNILKAGLGLYLPCKAGTDPAHAYTWVDRNTDRIVFGNCPPGDRETLGLKRDTEKKNSAPLKSTKKKTGPRPKM
;
A
#
# COMPACT_ATOMS: atom_id res chain seq x y z
N MET A 1 44.21 50.82 13.73
CA MET A 1 43.96 49.44 14.20
C MET A 1 42.54 49.34 14.72
N ILE A 2 41.71 48.47 14.14
CA ILE A 2 40.75 47.55 14.80
C ILE A 2 39.88 46.95 13.67
N ARG A 3 39.71 45.63 13.76
CA ARG A 3 39.36 44.69 12.68
C ARG A 3 37.85 44.60 12.42
N LYS A 4 37.53 44.30 11.16
CA LYS A 4 36.29 43.66 10.65
C LYS A 4 35.68 42.65 11.63
N LYS A 5 34.35 42.60 11.70
CA LYS A 5 33.61 41.32 11.57
C LYS A 5 32.29 41.51 10.82
N ARG A 6 32.11 40.63 9.83
CA ARG A 6 31.01 40.55 8.88
C ARG A 6 29.70 40.19 9.58
N ALA A 7 28.60 40.71 9.04
CA ALA A 7 27.23 40.32 9.32
C ALA A 7 27.09 38.79 9.27
N GLY A 8 26.70 38.22 10.41
CA GLY A 8 26.27 36.84 10.53
C GLY A 8 24.81 36.72 10.11
N THR A 9 24.60 35.87 9.12
CA THR A 9 23.39 35.14 8.74
C THR A 9 22.34 35.07 9.84
N GLY A 10 21.10 35.43 9.49
CA GLY A 10 19.95 35.43 10.37
C GLY A 10 19.79 34.14 11.16
N MET A 11 20.07 34.23 12.44
CA MET A 11 19.64 33.29 13.45
C MET A 11 18.12 33.47 13.58
N ARG A 12 17.34 32.62 12.90
CA ARG A 12 15.92 32.47 13.22
C ARG A 12 15.87 31.92 14.64
N ILE A 13 15.43 32.77 15.55
CA ILE A 13 15.18 32.45 16.94
C ILE A 13 14.15 31.32 16.94
N VAL A 14 14.61 30.09 17.22
CA VAL A 14 13.76 28.98 17.60
C VAL A 14 13.23 29.34 18.99
N GLY A 15 11.96 29.71 19.06
CA GLY A 15 11.29 30.01 20.31
C GLY A 15 11.31 28.82 21.25
N SER A 16 12.03 28.97 22.36
CA SER A 16 11.75 28.39 23.69
C SER A 16 10.98 27.05 23.76
N GLY A 17 11.72 25.94 23.78
CA GLY A 17 11.89 25.17 25.02
C GLY A 17 10.70 24.49 25.72
N ILE A 18 9.54 24.35 25.09
CA ILE A 18 8.51 23.39 25.57
C ILE A 18 8.08 22.55 24.36
N PRO A 19 8.35 21.23 24.33
CA PRO A 19 7.76 20.36 23.32
C PRO A 19 6.24 20.52 23.44
N SER A 20 5.55 20.86 22.35
CA SER A 20 4.09 20.86 22.39
C SER A 20 3.67 19.51 22.93
N ARG A 21 2.94 19.44 24.04
CA ARG A 21 2.61 18.13 24.60
C ARG A 21 1.62 17.40 23.71
N ASN A 22 0.90 18.10 22.83
CA ASN A 22 -0.26 17.56 22.13
C ASN A 22 0.02 17.50 20.63
N TYR A 23 -0.22 16.33 20.07
CA TYR A 23 0.01 15.98 18.68
C TYR A 23 -1.23 15.30 18.10
N THR A 24 -1.36 15.39 16.78
CA THR A 24 -2.11 14.40 16.01
C THR A 24 -1.13 13.31 15.60
N ALA A 25 -1.32 12.09 16.08
CA ALA A 25 -0.52 10.95 15.65
C ALA A 25 -1.26 10.16 14.57
N VAL A 26 -0.56 9.79 13.50
CA VAL A 26 -1.07 8.92 12.46
C VAL A 26 -0.29 7.61 12.47
N GLU A 27 -0.98 6.51 12.77
CA GLU A 27 -0.43 5.17 12.68
C GLU A 27 -0.74 4.58 11.31
N THR A 28 0.28 3.94 10.73
CA THR A 28 0.21 3.14 9.51
C THR A 28 0.87 1.78 9.77
N ALA A 29 0.81 0.88 8.80
CA ALA A 29 1.57 -0.37 8.83
C ALA A 29 3.10 -0.18 8.94
N ARG A 30 3.60 1.03 8.63
CA ARG A 30 5.04 1.37 8.70
C ARG A 30 5.45 2.01 10.01
N GLY A 31 4.50 2.39 10.85
CA GLY A 31 4.73 3.05 12.13
C GLY A 31 3.97 4.37 12.25
N PHE A 32 4.47 5.24 13.12
CA PHE A 32 3.81 6.47 13.53
C PHE A 32 4.47 7.71 12.92
N LEU A 33 3.65 8.67 12.54
CA LEU A 33 4.04 10.06 12.28
C LEU A 33 3.29 10.98 13.24
N PHE A 34 3.92 12.08 13.63
CA PHE A 34 3.39 13.00 14.62
C PHE A 34 3.34 14.41 14.07
N PHE A 35 2.21 15.08 14.27
CA PHE A 35 1.98 16.42 13.75
C PHE A 35 1.54 17.34 14.88
N THR A 36 2.28 18.41 15.11
CA THR A 36 1.94 19.40 16.13
C THR A 36 0.69 20.18 15.72
N HIS A 37 -0.02 20.73 16.71
CA HIS A 37 -1.20 21.57 16.43
C HIS A 37 -0.86 23.01 15.99
N THR A 38 0.42 23.31 15.78
CA THR A 38 0.89 24.55 15.14
C THR A 38 0.46 24.60 13.66
N GLU A 39 0.52 25.78 13.06
CA GLU A 39 0.18 25.96 11.65
C GLU A 39 1.07 25.11 10.72
N GLU A 40 2.37 25.03 11.03
CA GLU A 40 3.34 24.20 10.31
C GLU A 40 3.00 22.71 10.41
N GLY A 41 2.63 22.22 11.60
CA GLY A 41 2.27 20.83 11.80
C GLY A 41 0.94 20.47 11.14
N ARG A 42 -0.06 21.37 11.20
CA ARG A 42 -1.33 21.21 10.46
C ARG A 42 -1.12 21.17 8.95
N ARG A 43 -0.26 22.03 8.41
CA ARG A 43 0.11 22.01 6.98
C ARG A 43 0.81 20.70 6.61
N SER A 44 1.79 20.27 7.41
CA SER A 44 2.53 19.02 7.16
C SER A 44 1.62 17.79 7.22
N LEU A 45 0.66 17.77 8.16
CA LEU A 45 -0.39 16.75 8.24
C LEU A 45 -1.23 16.74 6.96
N GLN A 46 -1.73 17.91 6.53
CA GLN A 46 -2.55 18.01 5.33
C GLN A 46 -1.79 17.54 4.08
N GLU A 47 -0.50 17.89 3.95
CA GLU A 47 0.34 17.47 2.84
C GLU A 47 0.54 15.95 2.81
N PHE A 48 0.79 15.34 3.98
CA PHE A 48 0.89 13.89 4.12
C PHE A 48 -0.42 13.19 3.75
N LEU A 49 -1.55 13.64 4.31
CA LEU A 49 -2.86 13.04 4.05
C LEU A 49 -3.29 13.20 2.60
N GLN A 50 -3.04 14.36 1.98
CA GLN A 50 -3.30 14.56 0.57
C GLN A 50 -2.42 13.65 -0.30
N GLY A 51 -1.14 13.46 0.06
CA GLY A 51 -0.26 12.51 -0.62
C GLY A 51 -0.78 11.07 -0.55
N MET A 52 -1.36 10.67 0.59
CA MET A 52 -2.05 9.38 0.72
C MET A 52 -3.32 9.32 -0.13
N ALA A 53 -4.13 10.38 -0.15
CA ALA A 53 -5.35 10.45 -0.96
C ALA A 53 -5.01 10.34 -2.46
N ASP A 54 -3.94 10.98 -2.91
CA ASP A 54 -3.53 10.99 -4.32
C ASP A 54 -3.06 9.60 -4.78
N THR A 55 -2.33 8.89 -3.92
CA THR A 55 -1.75 7.55 -4.19
C THR A 55 -2.62 6.38 -3.72
N TYR A 56 -3.82 6.66 -3.19
CA TYR A 56 -4.67 5.68 -2.49
C TYR A 56 -4.94 4.39 -3.28
N PHE A 57 -5.20 4.55 -4.59
CA PHE A 57 -5.55 3.46 -5.49
C PHE A 57 -4.32 2.85 -6.19
N ASP A 58 -3.12 3.36 -5.93
CA ASP A 58 -1.93 2.93 -6.65
C ASP A 58 -1.50 1.51 -6.26
N PRO A 59 -0.99 0.71 -7.20
CA PRO A 59 -0.63 -0.69 -6.95
C PRO A 59 0.38 -0.88 -5.82
N SER A 60 1.29 0.07 -5.66
CA SER A 60 2.36 0.06 -4.66
C SER A 60 1.92 0.57 -3.29
N PHE A 61 0.69 1.06 -3.14
CA PHE A 61 0.22 1.61 -1.86
C PHE A 61 0.14 0.52 -0.79
N ASP A 62 0.95 0.65 0.27
CA ASP A 62 1.14 -0.39 1.28
C ASP A 62 1.11 0.10 2.74
N LEU A 63 0.57 1.29 2.99
CA LEU A 63 0.48 1.87 4.34
C LEU A 63 -0.53 1.17 5.26
N GLY A 64 -1.28 0.18 4.76
CA GLY A 64 -2.25 -0.61 5.53
C GLY A 64 -3.36 0.24 6.14
N PRO A 65 -4.07 -0.28 7.16
CA PRO A 65 -5.06 0.50 7.89
C PRO A 65 -4.43 1.71 8.55
N VAL A 66 -5.16 2.83 8.55
CA VAL A 66 -4.69 4.10 9.09
C VAL A 66 -5.52 4.47 10.31
N ARG A 67 -4.84 4.86 11.39
CA ARG A 67 -5.49 5.29 12.63
C ARG A 67 -5.00 6.67 13.05
N PHE A 68 -5.94 7.49 13.48
CA PHE A 68 -5.69 8.86 13.94
C PHE A 68 -5.90 8.93 15.43
N TYR A 69 -4.93 9.51 16.12
CA TYR A 69 -4.96 9.68 17.55
C TYR A 69 -4.77 11.13 17.94
N GLU A 70 -5.48 11.53 18.98
CA GLU A 70 -4.97 12.59 19.84
C GLU A 70 -3.97 12.00 20.82
N ALA A 71 -2.87 12.71 20.95
CA ALA A 71 -1.64 12.13 21.44
C ALA A 71 -0.94 13.13 22.35
N GLU A 72 -0.60 12.70 23.55
CA GLU A 72 0.18 13.51 24.49
C GLU A 72 1.53 12.87 24.83
N GLY A 73 2.63 13.62 24.73
CA GLY A 73 3.96 13.09 25.05
C GLY A 73 5.14 14.02 24.76
N VAL A 74 6.35 13.54 25.07
CA VAL A 74 7.61 14.20 24.74
C VAL A 74 8.41 13.27 23.83
N PHE A 75 8.82 13.75 22.67
CA PHE A 75 9.60 12.99 21.70
C PHE A 75 11.08 13.37 21.77
N HIS A 76 11.94 12.36 21.90
CA HIS A 76 13.40 12.54 21.82
C HIS A 76 13.89 12.49 20.38
N ASP A 77 13.26 11.66 19.54
CA ASP A 77 13.48 11.64 18.09
C ASP A 77 12.41 12.51 17.41
N LEU A 78 12.87 13.64 16.87
CA LEU A 78 12.01 14.63 16.21
C LEU A 78 11.88 14.39 14.70
N SER A 79 12.56 13.39 14.13
CA SER A 79 12.51 13.13 12.68
C SER A 79 11.10 12.80 12.19
N ALA A 80 10.31 12.09 13.00
CA ALA A 80 8.92 11.74 12.74
C ALA A 80 7.91 12.86 13.10
N VAL A 81 8.38 13.99 13.63
CA VAL A 81 7.56 15.12 14.09
C VAL A 81 7.58 16.23 13.04
N ASN A 82 6.42 16.54 12.46
CA ASN A 82 6.27 17.49 11.35
C ASN A 82 7.31 17.29 10.22
N PRO A 83 7.47 16.06 9.71
CA PRO A 83 8.42 15.79 8.63
C PRO A 83 8.07 16.63 7.39
N GLU A 84 9.11 17.05 6.65
CA GLU A 84 8.93 17.70 5.36
C GLU A 84 8.15 16.80 4.38
N LYS A 85 7.54 17.41 3.36
CA LYS A 85 6.79 16.70 2.35
C LYS A 85 7.66 15.66 1.62
N MET A 86 7.23 14.41 1.64
CA MET A 86 7.88 13.29 0.98
C MET A 86 6.84 12.41 0.27
N SER A 87 7.27 11.39 -0.47
CA SER A 87 6.34 10.33 -0.84
C SER A 87 5.87 9.58 0.42
N PRO A 88 4.63 9.10 0.50
CA PRO A 88 4.09 8.48 1.71
C PRO A 88 4.98 7.35 2.27
N ASP A 89 5.65 6.62 1.39
CA ASP A 89 6.58 5.54 1.66
C ASP A 89 8.01 5.98 2.04
N ALA A 90 8.36 7.25 1.91
CA ALA A 90 9.67 7.78 2.29
C ALA A 90 9.70 8.48 3.66
N TYR A 91 8.53 8.68 4.29
CA TYR A 91 8.45 9.33 5.60
C TYR A 91 9.24 8.58 6.70
N PRO A 92 9.82 9.30 7.66
CA PRO A 92 10.57 8.72 8.78
C PRO A 92 9.63 8.20 9.86
N TYR A 93 8.99 7.06 9.61
CA TYR A 93 8.07 6.42 10.55
C TYR A 93 8.77 6.01 11.84
N ALA A 94 8.23 6.44 12.97
CA ALA A 94 8.69 6.06 14.30
C ALA A 94 7.98 4.82 14.82
N ARG A 95 8.59 4.15 15.82
CA ARG A 95 7.91 3.12 16.60
C ARG A 95 6.92 3.76 17.58
N LYS A 96 5.94 2.98 18.03
CA LYS A 96 5.01 3.43 19.09
C LYS A 96 5.80 3.78 20.36
N PRO A 97 5.64 4.98 20.94
CA PRO A 97 6.25 5.31 22.22
C PRO A 97 5.56 4.55 23.37
N GLU A 98 6.32 4.14 24.38
CA GLU A 98 5.83 3.28 25.48
C GLU A 98 4.83 3.99 26.39
N ASP A 99 5.04 5.27 26.71
CA ASP A 99 4.21 6.05 27.64
C ASP A 99 3.11 6.88 26.95
N PHE A 100 2.72 6.49 25.74
CA PHE A 100 1.87 7.31 24.88
C PHE A 100 0.38 7.04 25.12
N ARG A 101 -0.34 8.06 25.63
CA ARG A 101 -1.80 8.03 25.69
C ARG A 101 -2.37 8.34 24.31
N THR A 102 -3.24 7.46 23.84
CA THR A 102 -3.80 7.55 22.50
C THR A 102 -5.32 7.40 22.57
N ASP A 103 -6.03 8.47 22.25
CA ASP A 103 -7.47 8.42 22.04
C ASP A 103 -7.74 8.33 20.54
N VAL A 104 -8.32 7.21 20.12
CA VAL A 104 -8.65 6.97 18.71
C VAL A 104 -9.74 7.97 18.30
N ARG A 105 -9.42 8.83 17.34
CA ARG A 105 -10.39 9.76 16.75
C ARG A 105 -11.06 9.15 15.53
N TYR A 106 -10.29 8.46 14.71
CA TYR A 106 -10.74 7.94 13.42
C TYR A 106 -9.89 6.76 12.97
N MET A 107 -10.52 5.81 12.29
CA MET A 107 -9.85 4.67 11.67
C MET A 107 -10.40 4.45 10.27
N ASN A 108 -9.51 4.09 9.35
CA ASN A 108 -9.86 3.69 8.00
C ASN A 108 -9.14 2.37 7.65
N GLY A 109 -9.85 1.42 7.05
CA GLY A 109 -9.27 0.14 6.62
C GLY A 109 -8.29 0.27 5.45
N MET A 110 -8.39 1.37 4.70
CA MET A 110 -7.69 1.65 3.46
C MET A 110 -7.95 0.58 2.40
N ALA A 111 -9.16 0.01 2.35
CA ALA A 111 -9.54 -0.87 1.26
C ALA A 111 -9.69 -0.05 -0.05
N PRO A 112 -9.34 -0.62 -1.21
CA PRO A 112 -9.49 0.05 -2.49
C PRO A 112 -10.95 0.03 -2.97
N THR A 113 -11.86 0.57 -2.16
CA THR A 113 -13.30 0.70 -2.43
C THR A 113 -13.69 2.17 -2.45
N ALA A 114 -14.81 2.47 -3.12
CA ALA A 114 -15.39 3.81 -3.13
C ALA A 114 -15.72 4.30 -1.71
N GLU A 115 -16.30 3.41 -0.88
CA GLU A 115 -16.69 3.71 0.49
C GLU A 115 -15.50 4.09 1.38
N ASP A 116 -14.45 3.25 1.39
CA ASP A 116 -13.30 3.48 2.26
C ASP A 116 -12.53 4.75 1.83
N PHE A 117 -12.35 4.97 0.52
CA PHE A 117 -11.73 6.20 0.04
C PHE A 117 -12.56 7.44 0.37
N GLY A 118 -13.88 7.37 0.15
CA GLY A 118 -14.78 8.47 0.48
C GLY A 118 -14.77 8.80 1.98
N SER A 119 -14.76 7.77 2.83
CA SER A 119 -14.60 7.91 4.28
C SER A 119 -13.27 8.58 4.61
N PHE A 120 -12.16 8.13 4.01
CA PHE A 120 -10.84 8.70 4.24
C PHE A 120 -10.82 10.19 3.89
N CYS A 121 -11.23 10.57 2.68
CA CYS A 121 -11.22 11.97 2.26
C CYS A 121 -12.09 12.87 3.13
N ARG A 122 -13.29 12.42 3.52
CA ARG A 122 -14.19 13.19 4.40
C ARG A 122 -13.58 13.45 5.78
N ASN A 123 -12.98 12.43 6.40
CA ASN A 123 -12.43 12.56 7.76
C ASN A 123 -11.04 13.20 7.78
N ALA A 124 -10.25 12.99 6.73
CA ALA A 124 -8.91 13.56 6.57
C ALA A 124 -8.90 14.97 5.96
N GLY A 125 -10.06 15.50 5.54
CA GLY A 125 -10.15 16.81 4.87
C GLY A 125 -9.40 16.87 3.54
N CYS A 126 -9.36 15.75 2.81
CA CYS A 126 -8.63 15.65 1.54
C CYS A 126 -9.53 15.87 0.33
N SER A 127 -8.93 16.35 -0.77
CA SER A 127 -9.62 16.48 -2.05
C SER A 127 -9.31 15.30 -2.96
N ALA A 128 -10.33 14.76 -3.61
CA ALA A 128 -10.12 13.69 -4.60
C ALA A 128 -9.55 14.27 -5.91
N SER A 129 -8.45 13.69 -6.38
CA SER A 129 -7.90 13.96 -7.71
C SER A 129 -8.89 13.54 -8.80
N LEU A 130 -8.78 14.11 -10.02
CA LEU A 130 -9.65 13.73 -11.13
C LEU A 130 -9.55 12.23 -11.45
N ARG A 131 -8.32 11.68 -11.40
CA ARG A 131 -8.07 10.25 -11.56
C ARG A 131 -8.86 9.43 -10.53
N ASN A 132 -8.77 9.79 -9.25
CA ASN A 132 -9.39 9.02 -8.19
C ASN A 132 -10.91 9.14 -8.22
N ARG A 133 -11.47 10.30 -8.63
CA ARG A 133 -12.90 10.44 -8.91
C ARG A 133 -13.38 9.47 -9.98
N ASN A 134 -12.69 9.43 -11.13
CA ASN A 134 -13.05 8.50 -12.20
C ASN A 134 -12.99 7.03 -11.75
N ILE A 135 -12.00 6.67 -10.92
CA ILE A 135 -11.89 5.32 -10.35
C ILE A 135 -13.09 5.02 -9.45
N ILE A 136 -13.45 5.92 -8.53
CA ILE A 136 -14.57 5.75 -7.60
C ILE A 136 -15.89 5.63 -8.36
N ASP A 137 -16.16 6.55 -9.29
CA ASP A 137 -17.39 6.54 -10.08
C ASP A 137 -17.53 5.21 -10.86
N THR A 138 -16.40 4.70 -11.38
CA THR A 138 -16.35 3.41 -12.07
C THR A 138 -16.64 2.25 -11.12
N LEU A 139 -16.02 2.23 -9.93
CA LEU A 139 -16.24 1.20 -8.92
C LEU A 139 -17.69 1.17 -8.43
N GLU A 140 -18.26 2.32 -8.10
CA GLU A 140 -19.67 2.43 -7.68
C GLU A 140 -20.63 1.96 -8.78
N THR A 141 -20.31 2.29 -10.04
CA THR A 141 -21.11 1.85 -11.19
C THR A 141 -21.02 0.34 -11.39
N LEU A 142 -19.84 -0.26 -11.24
CA LEU A 142 -19.67 -1.71 -11.29
C LEU A 142 -20.47 -2.41 -10.18
N GLU A 143 -20.40 -1.92 -8.95
CA GLU A 143 -21.18 -2.45 -7.82
C GLU A 143 -22.69 -2.32 -8.05
N ARG A 144 -23.15 -1.23 -8.68
CA ARG A 144 -24.55 -1.06 -9.06
C ARG A 144 -24.97 -2.10 -10.10
N TYR A 145 -24.15 -2.34 -11.11
CA TYR A 145 -24.42 -3.37 -12.11
C TYR A 145 -24.42 -4.78 -11.51
N ASP A 146 -23.50 -5.08 -10.60
CA ASP A 146 -23.43 -6.38 -9.92
C ASP A 146 -24.69 -6.61 -9.07
N ARG A 147 -25.14 -5.59 -8.32
CA ARG A 147 -26.43 -5.66 -7.60
C ARG A 147 -27.62 -5.85 -8.54
N TYR A 148 -27.63 -5.17 -9.69
CA TYR A 148 -28.72 -5.29 -10.65
C TYR A 148 -28.76 -6.68 -11.31
N LEU A 149 -27.60 -7.23 -11.69
CA LEU A 149 -27.49 -8.59 -12.22
C LEU A 149 -27.96 -9.65 -11.22
N GLU A 150 -27.67 -9.44 -9.93
CA GLU A 150 -28.13 -10.32 -8.86
C GLU A 150 -29.65 -10.21 -8.64
N ALA A 151 -30.23 -9.01 -8.79
CA ALA A 151 -31.69 -8.82 -8.77
C ALA A 151 -32.36 -9.53 -9.96
N LEU A 152 -31.84 -9.35 -11.19
CA LEU A 152 -32.33 -10.03 -12.39
C LEU A 152 -32.24 -11.55 -12.28
N ARG A 153 -31.18 -12.08 -11.64
CA ARG A 153 -31.04 -13.53 -11.38
C ARG A 153 -32.18 -14.09 -10.52
N ARG A 154 -32.78 -13.26 -9.66
CA ARG A 154 -33.88 -13.65 -8.76
C ARG A 154 -35.27 -13.47 -9.38
N MET A 155 -35.36 -12.86 -10.56
CA MET A 155 -36.60 -12.60 -11.30
C MET A 155 -36.67 -13.50 -12.53
N PRO A 156 -37.44 -14.61 -12.49
CA PRO A 156 -37.52 -15.56 -13.61
C PRO A 156 -38.16 -14.95 -14.86
N GLU A 157 -38.99 -13.90 -14.72
CA GLU A 157 -39.64 -13.23 -15.86
C GLU A 157 -38.74 -12.20 -16.57
N ALA A 158 -37.54 -11.92 -16.05
CA ALA A 158 -36.62 -10.97 -16.68
C ALA A 158 -36.22 -11.46 -18.08
N VAL A 159 -36.38 -10.61 -19.09
CA VAL A 159 -36.16 -11.03 -20.48
C VAL A 159 -34.66 -11.28 -20.72
N PRO A 160 -34.25 -12.42 -21.33
CA PRO A 160 -32.83 -12.77 -21.49
C PRO A 160 -31.96 -11.66 -22.10
N HIS A 161 -32.51 -10.89 -23.05
CA HIS A 161 -31.79 -9.82 -23.75
C HIS A 161 -31.42 -8.63 -22.83
N GLU A 162 -32.26 -8.30 -21.84
CA GLU A 162 -31.94 -7.25 -20.86
C GLU A 162 -30.75 -7.68 -19.99
N ARG A 163 -30.77 -8.93 -19.54
CA ARG A 163 -29.68 -9.51 -18.73
C ARG A 163 -28.37 -9.53 -19.51
N ASP A 164 -28.40 -9.87 -20.78
CA ASP A 164 -27.21 -9.93 -21.63
C ASP A 164 -26.63 -8.54 -21.89
N GLY A 165 -27.47 -7.54 -22.20
CA GLY A 165 -27.00 -6.16 -22.40
C GLY A 165 -26.39 -5.54 -21.13
N VAL A 166 -26.94 -5.86 -19.95
CA VAL A 166 -26.39 -5.45 -18.66
C VAL A 166 -25.03 -6.10 -18.41
N ARG A 167 -24.89 -7.41 -18.68
CA ARG A 167 -23.61 -8.12 -18.55
C ARG A 167 -22.55 -7.54 -19.48
N GLU A 168 -22.92 -7.25 -20.72
CA GLU A 168 -22.00 -6.68 -21.71
C GLU A 168 -21.51 -5.30 -21.27
N THR A 169 -22.42 -4.42 -20.85
CA THR A 169 -22.06 -3.07 -20.36
C THR A 169 -21.14 -3.14 -19.14
N ARG A 170 -21.45 -4.01 -18.17
CA ARG A 170 -20.62 -4.25 -16.99
C ARG A 170 -19.23 -4.76 -17.37
N LEU A 171 -19.13 -5.63 -18.37
CA LEU A 171 -17.85 -6.14 -18.87
C LEU A 171 -17.03 -5.05 -19.58
N GLN A 172 -17.67 -4.20 -20.38
CA GLN A 172 -17.00 -3.06 -21.03
C GLN A 172 -16.43 -2.09 -20.00
N LEU A 173 -17.19 -1.78 -18.94
CA LEU A 173 -16.73 -0.93 -17.86
C LEU A 173 -15.54 -1.55 -17.09
N GLN A 174 -15.61 -2.86 -16.81
CA GLN A 174 -14.49 -3.58 -16.20
C GLN A 174 -13.24 -3.51 -17.07
N ARG A 175 -13.36 -3.70 -18.40
CA ARG A 175 -12.23 -3.58 -19.32
C ARG A 175 -11.65 -2.18 -19.35
N LEU A 176 -12.49 -1.15 -19.27
CA LEU A 176 -12.01 0.23 -19.16
C LEU A 176 -11.20 0.41 -17.87
N MET A 177 -11.71 -0.09 -16.74
CA MET A 177 -10.99 -0.03 -15.47
C MET A 177 -9.66 -0.77 -15.55
N ASP A 178 -9.67 -2.02 -16.01
CA ASP A 178 -8.49 -2.88 -16.12
C ASP A 178 -7.45 -2.34 -17.10
N SER A 179 -7.84 -1.56 -18.12
CA SER A 179 -6.92 -1.01 -19.13
C SER A 179 -6.44 0.41 -18.79
N ALA A 180 -7.34 1.32 -18.43
CA ALA A 180 -7.03 2.73 -18.20
C ALA A 180 -6.42 3.00 -16.82
N TYR A 181 -6.75 2.17 -15.83
CA TYR A 181 -6.31 2.34 -14.45
C TYR A 181 -5.63 1.08 -13.94
N ASP A 182 -4.47 1.21 -13.29
CA ASP A 182 -3.87 0.10 -12.52
C ASP A 182 -4.23 0.33 -11.05
N VAL A 183 -5.34 -0.27 -10.61
CA VAL A 183 -5.94 -0.03 -9.29
C VAL A 183 -5.64 -1.19 -8.36
N ARG A 184 -4.98 -0.92 -7.24
CA ARG A 184 -4.71 -1.92 -6.19
C ARG A 184 -5.99 -2.66 -5.80
N GLY A 185 -5.90 -3.97 -5.62
CA GLY A 185 -7.06 -4.83 -5.32
C GLY A 185 -7.97 -5.13 -6.51
N HIS A 186 -7.90 -4.35 -7.60
CA HIS A 186 -8.67 -4.56 -8.83
C HIS A 186 -7.80 -4.89 -10.04
N ARG A 187 -6.51 -5.17 -9.82
CA ARG A 187 -5.55 -5.53 -10.88
C ARG A 187 -5.81 -6.92 -11.44
N THR A 188 -5.66 -7.08 -12.75
CA THR A 188 -5.68 -8.40 -13.40
C THR A 188 -4.49 -9.23 -12.95
N ALA A 189 -4.58 -10.56 -13.06
CA ALA A 189 -3.47 -11.45 -12.74
C ALA A 189 -2.24 -11.09 -13.59
N GLY A 190 -2.41 -10.86 -14.90
CA GLY A 190 -1.33 -10.44 -15.78
C GLY A 190 -0.55 -9.23 -15.25
N ARG A 191 -1.26 -8.15 -14.84
CA ARG A 191 -0.61 -6.94 -14.30
C ARG A 191 0.11 -7.18 -12.98
N ILE A 192 -0.46 -8.01 -12.10
CA ILE A 192 0.21 -8.36 -10.85
C ILE A 192 1.48 -9.15 -11.14
N LEU A 193 1.42 -10.13 -12.03
CA LEU A 193 2.52 -11.03 -12.35
C LEU A 193 3.69 -10.31 -13.03
N ASP A 194 3.40 -9.35 -13.90
CA ASP A 194 4.38 -8.54 -14.62
C ASP A 194 4.86 -7.31 -13.85
N ASP A 195 4.39 -7.10 -12.61
CA ASP A 195 4.78 -5.96 -11.79
C ASP A 195 6.30 -5.95 -11.52
N PRO A 196 7.00 -4.82 -11.76
CA PRO A 196 8.44 -4.71 -11.55
C PRO A 196 8.83 -4.65 -10.07
N ALA A 197 7.90 -4.38 -9.14
CA ALA A 197 8.19 -4.28 -7.72
C ALA A 197 8.71 -5.62 -7.16
N PRO A 198 9.68 -5.59 -6.23
CA PRO A 198 10.25 -6.83 -5.68
C PRO A 198 9.19 -7.68 -4.98
N THR A 199 8.21 -7.04 -4.35
CA THR A 199 7.09 -7.68 -3.66
C THR A 199 5.79 -6.94 -3.97
N VAL A 200 4.72 -7.69 -4.25
CA VAL A 200 3.36 -7.17 -4.44
C VAL A 200 2.43 -7.77 -3.39
N ASN A 201 1.53 -6.97 -2.83
CA ASN A 201 0.54 -7.45 -1.87
C ASN A 201 -0.77 -7.80 -2.59
N VAL A 202 -1.28 -9.01 -2.36
CA VAL A 202 -2.57 -9.49 -2.88
C VAL A 202 -3.34 -10.08 -1.70
N GLU A 203 -4.47 -9.47 -1.32
CA GLU A 203 -5.28 -9.89 -0.16
C GLU A 203 -4.48 -10.10 1.15
N GLY A 204 -3.48 -9.26 1.41
CA GLY A 204 -2.63 -9.40 2.61
C GLY A 204 -1.57 -10.50 2.51
N VAL A 205 -1.35 -11.06 1.32
CA VAL A 205 -0.27 -11.98 0.99
C VAL A 205 0.78 -11.26 0.14
N ARG A 206 2.04 -11.26 0.61
CA ARG A 206 3.17 -10.73 -0.17
C ARG A 206 3.70 -11.77 -1.15
N LEU A 207 3.64 -11.45 -2.44
CA LEU A 207 4.16 -12.26 -3.52
C LEU A 207 5.49 -11.68 -4.02
N SER A 208 6.58 -12.46 -3.88
CA SER A 208 7.89 -12.14 -4.44
C SER A 208 7.94 -12.43 -5.94
N ALA A 209 8.97 -11.94 -6.65
CA ALA A 209 9.18 -12.25 -8.06
C ALA A 209 9.18 -13.76 -8.36
N SER A 210 9.77 -14.57 -7.47
CA SER A 210 9.77 -16.03 -7.61
C SER A 210 8.37 -16.64 -7.53
N HIS A 211 7.52 -16.16 -6.61
CA HIS A 211 6.12 -16.59 -6.51
C HIS A 211 5.36 -16.24 -7.80
N ARG A 212 5.57 -15.04 -8.32
CA ARG A 212 4.91 -14.58 -9.56
C ARG A 212 5.36 -15.38 -10.78
N ASN A 213 6.63 -15.77 -10.88
CA ASN A 213 7.10 -16.62 -11.97
C ASN A 213 6.44 -18.01 -11.98
N ILE A 214 6.19 -18.59 -10.82
CA ILE A 214 5.48 -19.89 -10.69
C ILE A 214 4.03 -19.74 -11.16
N LEU A 215 3.35 -18.70 -10.69
CA LEU A 215 1.97 -18.42 -11.09
C LEU A 215 1.85 -18.12 -12.59
N LYS A 216 2.84 -17.40 -13.16
CA LYS A 216 2.93 -17.14 -14.60
C LYS A 216 3.16 -18.40 -15.43
N ALA A 217 3.81 -19.41 -14.87
CA ALA A 217 3.94 -20.74 -15.48
C ALA A 217 2.64 -21.57 -15.41
N GLY A 218 1.57 -21.05 -14.79
CA GLY A 218 0.28 -21.72 -14.69
C GLY A 218 0.18 -22.73 -13.53
N LEU A 219 1.17 -22.76 -12.65
CA LEU A 219 1.23 -23.67 -11.51
C LEU A 219 0.53 -23.09 -10.28
N GLY A 220 0.07 -23.98 -9.39
CA GLY A 220 -0.33 -23.62 -8.03
C GLY A 220 0.88 -23.37 -7.14
N LEU A 221 0.70 -22.54 -6.12
CA LEU A 221 1.73 -22.23 -5.13
C LEU A 221 1.20 -22.51 -3.72
N TYR A 222 1.97 -23.27 -2.94
CA TYR A 222 1.73 -23.47 -1.51
C TYR A 222 2.45 -22.40 -0.68
N LEU A 223 1.71 -21.79 0.25
CA LEU A 223 2.13 -20.68 1.11
C LEU A 223 2.22 -21.15 2.58
N PRO A 224 3.34 -21.78 2.99
CA PRO A 224 3.47 -22.41 4.31
C PRO A 224 3.29 -21.42 5.48
N CYS A 225 3.67 -20.16 5.30
CA CYS A 225 3.50 -19.13 6.33
C CYS A 225 2.04 -18.76 6.60
N LYS A 226 1.14 -18.97 5.63
CA LYS A 226 -0.28 -18.66 5.77
C LYS A 226 -1.09 -19.86 6.23
N ALA A 227 -0.71 -21.08 5.87
CA ALA A 227 -1.43 -22.29 6.27
C ALA A 227 -1.70 -22.43 7.78
N GLY A 228 -0.84 -21.87 8.64
CA GLY A 228 -1.04 -21.88 10.10
C GLY A 228 -1.83 -20.69 10.68
N THR A 229 -1.83 -19.54 10.00
CA THR A 229 -2.45 -18.28 10.51
C THR A 229 -3.75 -17.94 9.80
N ASP A 230 -3.85 -18.28 8.52
CA ASP A 230 -5.00 -18.06 7.65
C ASP A 230 -5.10 -19.23 6.66
N PRO A 231 -5.79 -20.32 7.05
CA PRO A 231 -5.89 -21.52 6.23
C PRO A 231 -6.53 -21.27 4.86
N ALA A 232 -7.34 -20.21 4.70
CA ALA A 232 -7.94 -19.86 3.42
C ALA A 232 -6.89 -19.41 2.38
N HIS A 233 -5.72 -18.97 2.83
CA HIS A 233 -4.59 -18.54 1.98
C HIS A 233 -3.43 -19.52 1.97
N ALA A 234 -3.69 -20.80 2.27
CA ALA A 234 -2.65 -21.84 2.25
C ALA A 234 -2.13 -22.11 0.83
N TYR A 235 -2.98 -21.95 -0.19
CA TYR A 235 -2.65 -22.14 -1.60
C TYR A 235 -3.07 -20.93 -2.42
N THR A 236 -2.38 -20.69 -3.53
CA THR A 236 -2.73 -19.65 -4.49
C THR A 236 -2.46 -20.07 -5.93
N TRP A 237 -3.32 -19.64 -6.86
CA TRP A 237 -3.19 -19.90 -8.30
C TRP A 237 -3.90 -18.81 -9.11
N VAL A 238 -3.63 -18.77 -10.41
CA VAL A 238 -4.37 -17.89 -11.35
C VAL A 238 -5.61 -18.63 -11.85
N ASP A 239 -6.79 -18.10 -11.57
CA ASP A 239 -8.02 -18.61 -12.16
C ASP A 239 -8.11 -18.20 -13.64
N ARG A 240 -8.30 -19.18 -14.52
CA ARG A 240 -8.32 -18.98 -15.98
C ARG A 240 -9.61 -18.31 -16.45
N ASN A 241 -10.69 -18.43 -15.68
CA ASN A 241 -11.99 -17.88 -16.05
C ASN A 241 -12.11 -16.40 -15.70
N THR A 242 -11.54 -16.00 -14.56
CA THR A 242 -11.64 -14.62 -14.05
C THR A 242 -10.39 -13.78 -14.28
N ASP A 243 -9.27 -14.39 -14.70
CA ASP A 243 -7.96 -13.72 -14.79
C ASP A 243 -7.55 -13.05 -13.47
N ARG A 244 -7.86 -13.72 -12.34
CA ARG A 244 -7.54 -13.27 -10.98
C ARG A 244 -6.66 -14.28 -10.27
N ILE A 245 -5.83 -13.77 -9.36
CA ILE A 245 -5.13 -14.61 -8.39
C ILE A 245 -6.13 -14.95 -7.30
N VAL A 246 -6.35 -16.23 -7.07
CA VAL A 246 -7.28 -16.75 -6.06
C VAL A 246 -6.52 -17.51 -4.98
N PHE A 247 -7.15 -17.63 -3.83
CA PHE A 247 -6.61 -18.32 -2.66
C PHE A 247 -7.53 -19.45 -2.22
N GLY A 248 -6.94 -20.50 -1.67
CA GLY A 248 -7.69 -21.65 -1.16
C GLY A 248 -6.97 -22.39 -0.04
N ASN A 249 -7.74 -23.20 0.68
CA ASN A 249 -7.26 -24.10 1.73
C ASN A 249 -6.73 -25.43 1.19
N CYS A 250 -7.06 -25.76 -0.05
CA CYS A 250 -6.67 -26.99 -0.74
C CYS A 250 -5.90 -26.64 -2.02
N PRO A 251 -5.00 -27.54 -2.47
CA PRO A 251 -4.33 -27.36 -3.75
C PRO A 251 -5.37 -27.38 -4.89
N PRO A 252 -5.16 -26.57 -5.93
CA PRO A 252 -6.01 -26.62 -7.12
C PRO A 252 -5.92 -28.00 -7.78
N GLY A 253 -7.06 -28.70 -7.86
CA GLY A 253 -7.10 -30.09 -8.34
C GLY A 253 -6.81 -30.26 -9.84
N ASP A 254 -6.80 -29.17 -10.60
CA ASP A 254 -6.60 -29.13 -12.05
C ASP A 254 -5.15 -28.86 -12.48
N ARG A 255 -4.22 -28.68 -11.53
CA ARG A 255 -2.83 -28.31 -11.83
C ARG A 255 -1.83 -28.74 -10.76
N GLU A 256 -0.56 -28.84 -11.16
CA GLU A 256 0.53 -29.11 -10.24
C GLU A 256 0.77 -27.92 -9.28
N THR A 257 1.13 -28.22 -8.03
CA THR A 257 1.37 -27.22 -6.97
C THR A 257 2.80 -27.30 -6.46
N LEU A 258 3.50 -26.17 -6.44
CA LEU A 258 4.86 -26.07 -5.91
C LEU A 258 4.88 -25.40 -4.53
N GLY A 259 5.71 -25.91 -3.62
CA GLY A 259 6.01 -25.25 -2.35
C GLY A 259 7.42 -24.68 -2.35
N LEU A 260 7.58 -23.37 -2.20
CA LEU A 260 8.90 -22.80 -1.93
C LEU A 260 9.26 -23.01 -0.45
N LYS A 261 10.39 -23.69 -0.19
CA LYS A 261 10.99 -23.73 1.15
C LYS A 261 11.53 -22.33 1.49
N ARG A 262 11.46 -21.94 2.77
CA ARG A 262 11.84 -20.61 3.32
C ARG A 262 13.27 -20.13 3.00
N ASP A 263 14.15 -20.96 2.44
CA ASP A 263 15.60 -20.73 2.46
C ASP A 263 16.17 -19.91 1.28
N THR A 264 15.34 -19.51 0.31
CA THR A 264 15.82 -18.74 -0.86
C THR A 264 15.71 -17.22 -0.73
N GLU A 265 14.90 -16.67 0.18
CA GLU A 265 14.75 -15.21 0.32
C GLU A 265 15.93 -14.54 1.05
N LYS A 266 16.75 -15.30 1.79
CA LYS A 266 17.94 -14.77 2.50
C LYS A 266 19.22 -14.68 1.65
N LYS A 267 19.24 -15.19 0.40
CA LYS A 267 20.47 -15.23 -0.41
C LYS A 267 20.74 -13.99 -1.27
N ASN A 268 19.81 -13.04 -1.35
CA ASN A 268 19.99 -11.83 -2.16
C ASN A 268 20.51 -10.61 -1.37
N SER A 269 20.91 -10.81 -0.11
CA SER A 269 21.60 -9.79 0.70
C SER A 269 22.94 -10.31 1.26
N ALA A 270 23.77 -10.87 0.39
CA ALA A 270 25.19 -11.04 0.68
C ALA A 270 25.98 -9.98 -0.11
N PRO A 271 26.78 -9.11 0.53
CA PRO A 271 27.62 -8.17 -0.19
C PRO A 271 28.66 -8.95 -1.00
N LEU A 272 28.89 -8.52 -2.25
CA LEU A 272 29.97 -9.00 -3.11
C LEU A 272 31.26 -9.03 -2.29
N LYS A 273 31.74 -10.23 -1.93
CA LYS A 273 33.08 -10.39 -1.36
C LYS A 273 34.07 -9.92 -2.43
N SER A 274 34.78 -8.84 -2.13
CA SER A 274 35.90 -8.36 -2.91
C SER A 274 36.90 -9.50 -3.13
N THR A 275 37.14 -9.81 -4.39
CA THR A 275 38.21 -10.71 -4.79
C THR A 275 39.53 -10.04 -4.46
N LYS A 276 40.16 -10.48 -3.36
CA LYS A 276 41.58 -10.18 -3.09
C LYS A 276 42.40 -10.66 -4.28
N LYS A 277 42.93 -9.72 -5.08
CA LYS A 277 43.98 -9.99 -6.06
C LYS A 277 45.14 -10.68 -5.34
N LYS A 278 45.38 -11.95 -5.67
CA LYS A 278 46.64 -12.65 -5.37
C LYS A 278 47.73 -12.02 -6.25
N THR A 279 48.59 -11.21 -5.66
CA THR A 279 49.84 -10.77 -6.29
C THR A 279 50.81 -11.95 -6.28
N GLY A 280 51.06 -12.56 -7.44
CA GLY A 280 52.14 -13.52 -7.66
C GLY A 280 53.50 -12.82 -7.80
N PRO A 281 54.62 -13.57 -7.65
CA PRO A 281 55.92 -13.01 -7.28
C PRO A 281 56.65 -12.34 -8.46
N ARG A 282 57.41 -11.28 -8.14
CA ARG A 282 58.28 -10.54 -9.08
C ARG A 282 59.46 -11.42 -9.55
N PRO A 283 59.83 -11.41 -10.84
CA PRO A 283 61.10 -11.95 -11.28
C PRO A 283 62.23 -10.93 -11.02
N LYS A 284 63.38 -11.45 -10.59
CA LYS A 284 64.65 -10.73 -10.48
C LYS A 284 65.34 -10.69 -11.84
N MET A 285 65.71 -9.49 -12.29
CA MET A 285 66.98 -9.20 -12.98
C MET A 285 67.40 -7.79 -12.58
#